data_AF-A0A094BZU7-F1
#
_entry.id   AF-A0A094BZU7-F1
#
_cell.length_a   1.000
_cell.length_b   1.000
_cell.length_c   1.000
_cell.angle_alpha   90.00
_cell.angle_beta   90.00
_cell.angle_gamma   90.00
#
_symmetry.space_group_name_H-M   'P 1'
#
loop_
_entity.id
_entity.type
_entity.pdbx_description
1 polymer ?
#
loop_
_entity_poly.entity_id
_entity_poly.type
_entity_poly.pdbx_seq_one_letter_code
_entity_poly.pdbx_strand_id
1 'polypeptide(L)'
;ERHLLLGTKDSPPLLANLEYDWYATDDSHTAATYAARAVLPYLLLGNVRDASTALQLFTSRLASSNPSLAVQDVKASKSGTKVYPSLPLLNFLTLLVLAVEKGAGDLFRQLKSHYAAHIKEATGWEEALESIAEMYFGISRPRQGNPLFDMMGSMFGAPQAPKKQPKRVGAGASAPAAEGLD
;
A
#
# COMPACT_ATOMS: atom_id res chain seq x y z
N GLU A 1 -12.37 -10.42 14.33
CA GLU A 1 -11.11 -9.99 13.67
C GLU A 1 -9.84 -10.32 14.45
N ARG A 2 -9.52 -9.68 15.59
CA ARG A 2 -8.19 -9.80 16.25
C ARG A 2 -7.70 -11.24 16.46
N HIS A 3 -8.57 -12.15 16.89
CA HIS A 3 -8.22 -13.57 17.06
C HIS A 3 -7.87 -14.27 15.75
N LEU A 4 -8.51 -13.90 14.63
CA LEU A 4 -8.22 -14.46 13.30
C LEU A 4 -6.89 -13.93 12.74
N LEU A 5 -6.52 -12.69 13.11
CA LEU A 5 -5.23 -12.11 12.72
C LEU A 5 -4.04 -12.81 13.36
N LEU A 6 -4.20 -13.35 14.56
CA LEU A 6 -3.18 -14.10 15.30
C LEU A 6 -3.45 -15.61 15.31
N GLY A 7 -4.26 -16.07 14.36
CA GLY A 7 -4.73 -17.46 14.29
C GLY A 7 -3.81 -18.39 13.49
N THR A 8 -4.40 -19.44 12.92
CA THR A 8 -3.72 -20.44 12.09
C THR A 8 -3.87 -20.12 10.60
N LYS A 9 -3.27 -20.96 9.73
CA LYS A 9 -3.45 -20.93 8.27
C LYS A 9 -4.92 -20.96 7.80
N ASP A 10 -5.84 -21.39 8.64
CA ASP A 10 -7.28 -21.46 8.34
C ASP A 10 -8.01 -20.16 8.67
N SER A 11 -7.33 -19.21 9.33
CA SER A 11 -7.90 -17.93 9.76
C SER A 11 -8.09 -16.90 8.65
N PRO A 12 -7.19 -16.77 7.64
CA PRO A 12 -7.37 -15.79 6.57
C PRO A 12 -8.64 -16.04 5.73
N PRO A 13 -8.99 -17.29 5.36
CA PRO A 13 -10.27 -17.58 4.73
C PRO A 13 -11.48 -17.19 5.58
N LEU A 14 -11.44 -17.46 6.89
CA LEU A 14 -12.53 -17.08 7.80
C LEU A 14 -12.66 -15.56 7.92
N LEU A 15 -11.55 -14.84 8.00
CA LEU A 15 -11.57 -13.38 8.06
C LEU A 15 -12.07 -12.77 6.76
N ALA A 16 -11.61 -13.25 5.61
CA ALA A 16 -12.09 -12.77 4.30
C ALA A 16 -13.59 -13.01 4.12
N ASN A 17 -14.11 -14.17 4.55
CA ASN A 17 -15.54 -14.45 4.50
C ASN A 17 -16.34 -13.56 5.45
N LEU A 18 -15.86 -13.37 6.69
CA LEU A 18 -16.50 -12.48 7.67
C LEU A 18 -16.61 -11.05 7.12
N GLU A 19 -15.51 -10.48 6.63
CA GLU A 19 -15.50 -9.12 6.09
C GLU A 19 -16.37 -9.01 4.82
N TYR A 20 -16.43 -10.06 4.00
CA TYR A 20 -17.33 -10.09 2.84
C TYR A 20 -18.80 -10.15 3.25
N ASP A 21 -19.15 -10.95 4.26
CA ASP A 21 -20.52 -11.05 4.76
C ASP A 21 -21.00 -9.70 5.32
N TRP A 22 -20.11 -8.95 5.98
CA TRP A 22 -20.43 -7.58 6.41
C TRP A 22 -20.54 -6.61 5.24
N TYR A 23 -19.62 -6.66 4.28
CA TYR A 23 -19.72 -5.88 3.05
C TYR A 23 -21.07 -6.10 2.33
N ALA A 24 -21.55 -7.35 2.27
CA ALA A 24 -22.81 -7.68 1.60
C ALA A 24 -24.05 -7.03 2.25
N THR A 25 -23.90 -6.44 3.45
CA THR A 25 -24.95 -5.67 4.13
C THR A 25 -24.78 -4.15 4.00
N ASP A 26 -23.77 -3.69 3.27
CA ASP A 26 -23.40 -2.29 3.09
C ASP A 26 -23.39 -1.91 1.58
N ASP A 27 -23.12 -0.64 1.27
CA ASP A 27 -23.10 -0.14 -0.09
C ASP A 27 -21.94 -0.70 -0.92
N SER A 28 -22.17 -0.93 -2.21
CA SER A 28 -21.20 -1.57 -3.13
C SER A 28 -19.84 -0.86 -3.21
N HIS A 29 -19.80 0.45 -3.02
CA HIS A 29 -18.58 1.25 -3.05
C HIS A 29 -17.65 1.00 -1.84
N THR A 30 -18.18 0.41 -0.75
CA THR A 30 -17.44 0.12 0.49
C THR A 30 -16.61 -1.16 0.41
N ALA A 31 -16.70 -1.94 -0.69
CA ALA A 31 -16.01 -3.22 -0.85
C ALA A 31 -14.51 -3.16 -0.52
N ALA A 32 -13.83 -2.07 -0.92
CA ALA A 32 -12.42 -1.88 -0.63
C ALA A 32 -12.12 -1.66 0.86
N THR A 33 -13.04 -1.03 1.60
CA THR A 33 -12.92 -0.81 3.04
C THR A 33 -12.92 -2.15 3.78
N TYR A 34 -13.86 -3.03 3.46
CA TYR A 34 -13.93 -4.38 4.06
C TYR A 34 -12.75 -5.27 3.65
N ALA A 35 -12.36 -5.24 2.37
CA ALA A 35 -11.15 -5.94 1.92
C ALA A 35 -9.90 -5.47 2.70
N ALA A 36 -9.75 -4.16 2.94
CA ALA A 36 -8.62 -3.64 3.69
C ALA A 36 -8.59 -4.08 5.15
N ARG A 37 -9.74 -4.28 5.80
CA ARG A 37 -9.82 -4.81 7.18
C ARG A 37 -9.26 -6.22 7.28
N ALA A 38 -9.39 -7.02 6.23
CA ALA A 38 -8.73 -8.32 6.15
C ALA A 38 -7.25 -8.22 5.77
N VAL A 39 -6.89 -7.32 4.86
CA VAL A 39 -5.57 -7.31 4.21
C VAL A 39 -4.52 -6.50 4.98
N LEU A 40 -4.81 -5.24 5.32
CA LEU A 40 -3.82 -4.33 5.91
C LEU A 40 -3.30 -4.86 7.25
N PRO A 41 -4.13 -5.41 8.16
CA PRO A 41 -3.60 -5.95 9.41
C PRO A 41 -2.67 -7.16 9.23
N TYR A 42 -2.93 -8.05 8.27
CA TYR A 42 -1.99 -9.15 7.97
C TYR A 42 -0.65 -8.63 7.43
N LEU A 43 -0.67 -7.59 6.58
CA LEU A 43 0.56 -6.92 6.15
C LEU A 43 1.28 -6.25 7.33
N LEU A 44 0.54 -5.60 8.24
CA LEU A 44 1.14 -4.99 9.43
C LEU A 44 1.76 -6.01 10.40
N LEU A 45 1.32 -7.27 10.35
CA LEU A 45 1.87 -8.38 11.11
C LEU A 45 3.02 -9.11 10.39
N GLY A 46 3.45 -8.62 9.21
CA GLY A 46 4.49 -9.29 8.42
C GLY A 46 3.99 -10.50 7.64
N ASN A 47 2.70 -10.83 7.70
CA ASN A 47 2.14 -12.06 7.14
C ASN A 47 1.58 -11.86 5.72
N VAL A 48 2.50 -11.73 4.76
CA VAL A 48 2.18 -11.44 3.35
C VAL A 48 1.33 -12.54 2.71
N ARG A 49 1.61 -13.81 3.05
CA ARG A 49 0.86 -14.97 2.56
C ARG A 49 -0.62 -14.86 2.91
N ASP A 50 -0.91 -14.54 4.17
CA ASP A 50 -2.27 -14.50 4.68
C ASP A 50 -3.02 -13.27 4.16
N ALA A 51 -2.32 -12.13 4.01
CA ALA A 51 -2.86 -10.94 3.34
C ALA A 51 -3.26 -11.24 1.88
N SER A 52 -2.39 -11.91 1.12
CA SER A 52 -2.63 -12.30 -0.27
C SER A 52 -3.80 -13.29 -0.39
N THR A 53 -3.84 -14.29 0.51
CA THR A 53 -4.94 -15.27 0.60
C THR A 53 -6.28 -14.60 0.88
N ALA A 54 -6.34 -13.72 1.88
CA ALA A 54 -7.56 -13.03 2.25
C ALA A 54 -8.08 -12.14 1.11
N LEU A 55 -7.19 -11.40 0.44
CA LEU A 55 -7.55 -10.55 -0.69
C LEU A 55 -8.08 -11.36 -1.88
N GLN A 56 -7.41 -12.47 -2.23
CA GLN A 56 -7.84 -13.35 -3.31
C GLN A 56 -9.24 -13.92 -3.03
N LEU A 57 -9.49 -14.43 -1.83
CA LEU A 57 -10.79 -14.98 -1.47
C LEU A 57 -11.90 -13.91 -1.50
N PHE A 58 -11.64 -12.73 -0.95
CA PHE A 58 -12.60 -11.62 -0.96
C PHE A 58 -12.95 -11.21 -2.40
N THR A 59 -11.93 -10.99 -3.25
CA THR A 59 -12.13 -10.54 -4.64
C THR A 59 -12.75 -11.62 -5.52
N SER A 60 -12.38 -12.89 -5.34
CA SER A 60 -13.04 -14.01 -6.02
C SER A 60 -14.52 -14.07 -5.67
N ARG A 61 -14.88 -13.95 -4.39
CA ARG A 61 -16.28 -13.94 -3.95
C ARG A 61 -17.03 -12.73 -4.50
N LEU A 62 -16.41 -11.55 -4.49
CA LEU A 62 -16.97 -10.32 -5.06
C LEU A 62 -17.34 -10.50 -6.54
N ALA A 63 -16.41 -11.02 -7.34
CA ALA A 63 -16.63 -11.26 -8.77
C ALA A 63 -17.72 -12.32 -9.02
N SER A 64 -17.76 -13.40 -8.22
CA SER A 64 -18.76 -14.47 -8.37
C SER A 64 -20.16 -14.04 -7.94
N SER A 65 -20.30 -13.21 -6.91
CA SER A 65 -21.60 -12.74 -6.43
C SER A 65 -22.15 -11.53 -7.21
N ASN A 66 -21.31 -10.85 -8.00
CA ASN A 66 -21.71 -9.66 -8.76
C ASN A 66 -21.36 -9.81 -10.25
N PRO A 67 -22.09 -10.64 -11.03
CA PRO A 67 -21.76 -10.88 -12.44
C PRO A 67 -21.85 -9.63 -13.33
N SER A 68 -22.59 -8.60 -12.90
CA SER A 68 -22.72 -7.32 -13.60
C SER A 68 -21.57 -6.36 -13.31
N LEU A 69 -20.72 -6.64 -12.32
CA LEU A 69 -19.55 -5.83 -12.01
C LEU A 69 -18.54 -5.97 -13.14
N ALA A 70 -18.11 -4.84 -13.71
CA ALA A 70 -17.07 -4.86 -14.73
C ALA A 70 -15.75 -5.35 -14.12
N VAL A 71 -15.25 -6.50 -14.61
CA VAL A 71 -13.98 -7.10 -14.20
C VAL A 71 -13.10 -7.30 -15.42
N GLN A 72 -11.85 -6.84 -15.32
CA GLN A 72 -10.85 -7.05 -16.36
C GLN A 72 -9.75 -7.98 -15.84
N ASP A 73 -9.47 -9.06 -16.57
CA ASP A 73 -8.38 -9.97 -16.24
C ASP A 73 -7.05 -9.46 -16.83
N VAL A 74 -6.05 -9.30 -15.97
CA VAL A 74 -4.70 -8.89 -16.39
C VAL A 74 -3.90 -10.14 -16.79
N LYS A 75 -3.97 -10.48 -18.09
CA LYS A 75 -3.29 -11.65 -18.69
C LYS A 75 -1.76 -11.67 -18.48
N ALA A 76 -1.15 -10.54 -18.14
CA ALA A 76 0.28 -10.41 -17.89
C ALA A 76 0.73 -10.89 -16.48
N SER A 77 -0.21 -11.16 -15.57
CA SER A 77 0.11 -11.63 -14.21
C SER A 77 -0.04 -13.15 -14.12
N LYS A 78 1.01 -13.86 -13.68
CA LYS A 78 0.96 -15.31 -13.40
C LYS A 78 -0.09 -15.68 -12.35
N SER A 79 -0.60 -14.70 -11.58
CA SER A 79 -1.57 -14.88 -10.51
C SER A 79 -3.01 -14.52 -10.87
N GLY A 80 -3.34 -14.23 -12.14
CA GLY A 80 -4.73 -13.99 -12.57
C GLY A 80 -5.35 -12.76 -11.89
N THR A 81 -4.58 -11.67 -11.79
CA THR A 81 -5.01 -10.42 -11.16
C THR A 81 -6.22 -9.81 -11.87
N LYS A 82 -7.26 -9.50 -11.09
CA LYS A 82 -8.49 -8.86 -11.55
C LYS A 82 -8.46 -7.36 -11.27
N VAL A 83 -8.94 -6.57 -12.22
CA VAL A 83 -9.10 -5.11 -12.11
C VAL A 83 -10.58 -4.77 -12.15
N TYR A 84 -11.01 -3.94 -11.20
CA TYR A 84 -12.39 -3.49 -11.00
C TYR A 84 -12.44 -1.99 -11.26
N PRO A 85 -12.82 -1.52 -12.47
CA PRO A 85 -12.75 -0.09 -12.82
C PRO A 85 -13.55 0.83 -11.90
N SER A 86 -14.67 0.33 -11.35
CA SER A 86 -15.52 1.05 -10.40
C SER A 86 -15.03 1.03 -8.96
N LEU A 87 -13.99 0.24 -8.63
CA LEU A 87 -13.48 0.05 -7.27
C LEU A 87 -11.97 0.36 -7.22
N PRO A 88 -11.57 1.65 -7.33
CA PRO A 88 -10.17 2.04 -7.44
C PRO A 88 -9.32 1.61 -6.23
N LEU A 89 -9.85 1.73 -5.01
CA LEU A 89 -9.13 1.30 -3.80
C LEU A 89 -8.93 -0.22 -3.72
N LEU A 90 -9.80 -1.03 -4.32
CA LEU A 90 -9.63 -2.47 -4.40
C LEU A 90 -8.47 -2.84 -5.36
N ASN A 91 -8.36 -2.10 -6.47
CA ASN A 91 -7.21 -2.22 -7.37
C ASN A 91 -5.92 -1.80 -6.68
N PHE A 92 -5.96 -0.70 -5.91
CA PHE A 92 -4.82 -0.27 -5.11
C PHE A 92 -4.38 -1.35 -4.12
N LEU A 93 -5.28 -1.97 -3.35
CA LEU A 93 -4.93 -3.07 -2.43
C LEU A 93 -4.27 -4.25 -3.16
N THR A 94 -4.82 -4.62 -4.32
CA THR A 94 -4.27 -5.70 -5.15
C THR A 94 -2.86 -5.40 -5.62
N LEU A 95 -2.62 -4.18 -6.09
CA LEU A 95 -1.29 -3.73 -6.51
C LEU A 95 -0.33 -3.53 -5.33
N LEU A 96 -0.84 -3.13 -4.16
CA LEU A 96 -0.08 -3.00 -2.92
C LEU A 96 0.48 -4.34 -2.48
N VAL A 97 -0.36 -5.39 -2.42
CA VAL A 97 0.09 -6.75 -2.06
C VAL A 97 1.14 -7.23 -3.05
N LEU A 98 0.94 -7.01 -4.36
CA LEU A 98 1.94 -7.35 -5.39
C LEU A 98 3.26 -6.57 -5.23
N ALA A 99 3.19 -5.29 -4.85
CA ALA A 99 4.37 -4.49 -4.59
C ALA A 99 5.13 -5.02 -3.37
N VAL A 100 4.42 -5.40 -2.30
CA VAL A 100 4.99 -6.01 -1.08
C VAL A 100 5.67 -7.35 -1.40
N GLU A 101 5.00 -8.25 -2.11
CA GLU A 101 5.55 -9.55 -2.52
C GLU A 101 6.84 -9.42 -3.33
N LYS A 102 6.96 -8.34 -4.11
CA LYS A 102 8.14 -8.06 -4.97
C LYS A 102 9.19 -7.17 -4.32
N GLY A 103 8.93 -6.62 -3.13
CA GLY A 103 9.79 -5.57 -2.53
C GLY A 103 9.91 -4.31 -3.39
N ALA A 104 8.92 -4.02 -4.23
CA ALA A 104 8.98 -2.96 -5.24
C ALA A 104 8.59 -1.59 -4.65
N GLY A 105 9.51 -0.97 -3.90
CA GLY A 105 9.27 0.32 -3.24
C GLY A 105 8.93 1.48 -4.19
N ASP A 106 9.51 1.50 -5.40
CA ASP A 106 9.18 2.52 -6.40
C ASP A 106 7.73 2.38 -6.90
N LEU A 107 7.27 1.13 -7.11
CA LEU A 107 5.88 0.85 -7.45
C LEU A 107 4.96 1.33 -6.33
N PHE A 108 5.28 1.06 -5.06
CA PHE A 108 4.50 1.57 -3.93
C PHE A 108 4.35 3.10 -3.95
N ARG A 109 5.43 3.84 -4.22
CA ARG A 109 5.37 5.31 -4.32
C ARG A 109 4.48 5.77 -5.48
N GLN A 110 4.59 5.12 -6.64
CA GLN A 110 3.73 5.39 -7.79
C GLN A 110 2.26 5.13 -7.46
N LEU A 111 1.96 4.01 -6.79
CA LEU A 111 0.60 3.68 -6.35
C LEU A 111 0.05 4.71 -5.35
N LYS A 112 0.81 5.08 -4.32
CA LYS A 112 0.37 6.13 -3.38
C LYS A 112 0.08 7.45 -4.08
N SER A 113 0.91 7.84 -5.05
CA SER A 113 0.69 9.07 -5.84
C SER A 113 -0.57 8.97 -6.69
N HIS A 114 -0.72 7.88 -7.45
CA HIS A 114 -1.83 7.67 -8.37
C HIS A 114 -3.19 7.57 -7.66
N TYR A 115 -3.24 6.94 -6.49
CA TYR A 115 -4.47 6.73 -5.73
C TYR A 115 -4.67 7.75 -4.58
N ALA A 116 -3.86 8.82 -4.52
CA ALA A 116 -3.84 9.75 -3.40
C ALA A 116 -5.22 10.31 -3.00
N ALA A 117 -6.03 10.71 -3.99
CA ALA A 117 -7.37 11.25 -3.74
C ALA A 117 -8.28 10.23 -3.04
N HIS A 118 -8.30 8.99 -3.53
CA HIS A 118 -9.10 7.91 -2.97
C HIS A 118 -8.58 7.46 -1.59
N ILE A 119 -7.26 7.42 -1.39
CA ILE A 119 -6.66 7.04 -0.10
C ILE A 119 -7.02 8.06 0.98
N LYS A 120 -7.11 9.35 0.63
CA LYS A 120 -7.48 10.41 1.58
C LYS A 120 -8.89 10.21 2.16
N GLU A 121 -9.80 9.60 1.39
CA GLU A 121 -11.16 9.28 1.83
C GLU A 121 -11.19 7.98 2.67
N ALA A 122 -10.17 7.14 2.57
CA ALA A 122 -10.05 5.88 3.29
C ALA A 122 -9.55 6.11 4.73
N THR A 123 -10.49 6.23 5.65
CA THR A 123 -10.20 6.52 7.07
C THR A 123 -9.26 5.46 7.68
N GLY A 124 -8.18 5.92 8.31
CA GLY A 124 -7.21 5.06 9.02
C GLY A 124 -6.18 4.35 8.13
N TRP A 125 -6.22 4.52 6.81
CA TRP A 125 -5.26 3.87 5.91
C TRP A 125 -3.89 4.53 5.91
N GLU A 126 -3.81 5.83 6.19
CA GLU A 126 -2.55 6.58 6.11
C GLU A 126 -1.46 6.00 7.02
N GLU A 127 -1.78 5.81 8.31
CA GLU A 127 -0.85 5.23 9.31
C GLU A 127 -0.46 3.78 8.98
N ALA A 128 -1.43 2.99 8.50
CA ALA A 128 -1.17 1.62 8.06
C ALA A 128 -0.22 1.60 6.86
N LEU A 129 -0.45 2.44 5.86
CA LEU A 129 0.38 2.52 4.66
C LEU A 129 1.77 3.06 4.96
N GLU A 130 1.92 4.00 5.89
CA GLU A 130 3.23 4.45 6.36
C GLU A 130 4.02 3.33 7.04
N SER A 131 3.37 2.55 7.90
CA SER A 131 3.99 1.43 8.59
C SER A 131 4.37 0.32 7.61
N ILE A 132 3.52 0.03 6.62
CA ILE A 132 3.83 -0.90 5.52
C ILE A 132 5.01 -0.39 4.68
N ALA A 133 5.06 0.92 4.40
CA ALA A 133 6.15 1.53 3.63
C ALA A 133 7.50 1.35 4.32
N GLU A 134 7.52 1.51 5.64
CA GLU A 134 8.70 1.30 6.46
C GLU A 134 9.09 -0.18 6.52
N MET A 135 8.15 -1.08 6.84
CA MET A 135 8.41 -2.52 7.01
C MET A 135 8.90 -3.21 5.75
N TYR A 136 8.29 -2.93 4.59
CA TYR A 136 8.54 -3.70 3.38
C TYR A 136 9.45 -3.01 2.37
N PHE A 137 9.59 -1.68 2.45
CA PHE A 137 10.33 -0.90 1.46
C PHE A 137 11.42 -0.01 2.08
N GLY A 138 11.58 0.01 3.41
CA GLY A 138 12.55 0.87 4.09
C GLY A 138 12.29 2.36 3.90
N ILE A 139 11.05 2.74 3.57
CA ILE A 139 10.68 4.14 3.33
C ILE A 139 10.34 4.75 4.68
N SER A 140 11.27 5.52 5.25
CA SER A 140 11.03 6.18 6.54
C SER A 140 9.81 7.09 6.48
N ARG A 141 9.04 7.07 7.57
CA ARG A 141 7.99 8.05 7.83
C ARG A 141 8.56 9.47 7.72
N PRO A 142 7.87 10.38 7.02
CA PRO A 142 8.21 11.80 7.09
C PRO A 142 8.24 12.18 8.57
N ARG A 143 9.39 12.66 9.06
CA ARG A 143 9.47 13.14 10.44
C ARG A 143 8.42 14.24 10.58
N GLN A 144 7.39 14.00 11.40
CA GLN A 144 6.52 15.07 11.87
C GLN A 144 7.43 16.07 12.59
N GLY A 145 7.69 17.21 11.95
CA GLY A 145 8.48 18.28 12.56
C GLY A 145 7.80 18.72 13.84
N ASN A 146 8.57 18.96 14.90
CA ASN A 146 8.00 19.47 16.15
C ASN A 146 7.63 20.95 15.93
N PRO A 147 6.34 21.33 15.94
CA PRO A 147 5.91 22.69 15.61
C PRO A 147 6.52 23.74 16.54
N LEU A 148 6.79 23.36 17.80
CA LEU A 148 7.45 24.23 18.78
C LEU A 148 8.91 24.52 18.38
N PHE A 149 9.60 23.54 17.80
CA PHE A 149 10.98 23.66 17.37
C PHE A 149 11.10 24.55 16.11
N ASP A 150 10.14 24.43 15.19
CA ASP A 150 10.05 25.29 14.01
C ASP A 150 9.71 26.75 14.39
N MET A 151 8.89 26.96 15.43
CA MET A 151 8.56 28.29 15.96
C MET A 151 9.70 28.91 16.77
N MET A 152 10.41 28.13 17.60
CA MET A 152 11.59 28.62 18.31
C MET A 152 12.72 28.96 17.33
N GLY A 153 12.91 28.16 16.28
CA GLY A 153 13.87 28.47 15.22
C GLY A 153 13.55 29.75 14.44
N SER A 154 12.27 30.05 14.22
CA SER A 154 11.85 31.28 13.54
C SER A 154 11.87 32.51 14.45
N MET A 155 11.62 32.36 15.76
CA MET A 155 11.62 33.45 16.72
C MET A 155 13.01 33.82 17.25
N PHE A 156 13.93 32.85 17.35
CA PHE A 156 15.31 33.09 17.80
C PHE A 156 16.29 33.44 16.68
N GLY A 157 15.83 33.58 15.43
CA GLY A 157 16.64 34.14 14.34
C GLY A 157 17.95 33.41 14.07
N ALA A 158 18.05 32.12 14.43
CA ALA A 158 19.25 31.35 14.14
C ALA A 158 19.40 31.24 12.62
N PRO A 159 20.55 31.62 12.03
CA PRO A 159 20.77 31.42 10.60
C PRO A 159 20.55 29.94 10.29
N GLN A 160 19.67 29.65 9.31
CA GLN A 160 19.42 28.28 8.87
C GLN A 160 20.77 27.63 8.55
N ALA A 161 21.23 26.73 9.41
CA ALA A 161 22.36 25.89 9.09
C ALA A 161 21.99 25.15 7.79
N PRO A 162 22.85 25.16 6.76
CA PRO A 162 22.53 24.53 5.50
C PRO A 162 22.14 23.09 5.78
N LYS A 163 20.90 22.71 5.39
CA LYS A 163 20.40 21.35 5.50
C LYS A 163 21.43 20.44 4.82
N LYS A 164 22.25 19.74 5.61
CA LYS A 164 23.10 18.66 5.10
C LYS A 164 22.15 17.62 4.52
N GLN A 165 22.00 17.63 3.20
CA GLN A 165 21.41 16.51 2.49
C GLN A 165 22.19 15.25 2.89
N PRO A 166 21.53 14.19 3.39
CA PRO A 166 22.22 12.93 3.58
C PRO A 166 22.73 12.47 2.22
N LYS A 167 24.04 12.23 2.13
CA LYS A 167 24.69 11.63 0.96
C LYS A 167 23.92 10.37 0.58
N ARG A 168 23.30 10.38 -0.59
CA ARG A 168 22.86 9.16 -1.29
C ARG A 168 24.11 8.32 -1.52
N VAL A 169 24.28 7.26 -0.73
CA VAL A 169 25.27 6.22 -1.05
C VAL A 169 24.62 5.32 -2.10
N GLY A 170 25.14 5.37 -3.32
CA GLY A 170 24.69 4.53 -4.43
C GLY A 170 24.02 5.29 -5.56
N ALA A 171 24.78 6.13 -6.27
CA ALA A 171 24.42 6.57 -7.61
C ALA A 171 25.69 6.60 -8.47
N GLY A 172 25.76 5.64 -9.39
CA GLY A 172 26.44 5.67 -10.69
C GLY A 172 27.84 6.26 -10.74
N ALA A 173 28.84 5.40 -10.89
CA ALA A 173 30.10 5.75 -11.50
C ALA A 173 29.85 6.45 -12.86
N SER A 174 30.32 7.68 -12.98
CA SER A 174 30.38 8.41 -14.24
C SER A 174 31.33 7.69 -15.20
N ALA A 175 30.83 7.29 -16.37
CA ALA A 175 31.68 6.86 -17.49
C ALA A 175 32.57 8.04 -17.95
N PRO A 176 33.85 7.81 -18.30
CA PRO A 176 34.69 8.87 -18.83
C PRO A 176 34.34 9.16 -20.30
N ALA A 177 34.40 10.45 -20.65
CA ALA A 177 34.17 10.97 -21.99
C ALA A 177 35.28 10.49 -22.95
N ALA A 178 34.88 10.03 -24.14
CA ALA A 178 35.79 9.80 -25.25
C ALA A 178 36.13 11.15 -25.90
N GLU A 179 37.40 11.53 -25.80
CA GLU A 179 38.02 12.68 -26.42
C GLU A 179 38.22 12.39 -27.91
N GLY A 180 37.82 13.34 -28.76
CA GLY A 180 37.92 13.23 -30.21
C GLY A 180 39.36 13.31 -30.72
N LEU A 181 39.63 12.62 -31.82
CA LEU A 181 40.83 12.77 -32.63
C LEU A 181 40.40 12.96 -34.08
N ASP A 182 41.06 13.93 -34.72
CA ASP A 182 41.12 14.16 -36.17
C ASP A 182 41.49 12.90 -36.97
#